data_AF-A0A2E5CAD4-F1
#
_entry.id   AF-A0A2E5CAD4-F1
#
_cell.length_a   1.000
_cell.length_b   1.000
_cell.length_c   1.000
_cell.angle_alpha   90.00
_cell.angle_beta   90.00
_cell.angle_gamma   90.00
#
_symmetry.space_group_name_H-M   'P 1'
#
loop_
_entity.id
_entity.type
_entity.pdbx_description
1 polymer ?
#
loop_
_entity_poly.entity_id
_entity_poly.type
_entity_poly.pdbx_seq_one_letter_code
_entity_poly.pdbx_strand_id
1 'polypeptide(L)'
;MRDSIDQFFKEIQLSFSSKYNEALGLCGVSTPVKKHSDLPASRLIKILDCFNVSLYSVVKGKVDYDVVERQMRGEVAIPSKYLEGALYSLKSTPLKLVSCISNTLSKEAADEVLKTTQIRGLESDLAPEKVNLILLHDICEYVSAFYGDERVAYLGAQKALNTISMKMGNWNGKIKCLKTLMELYIEEVYPNTVGQNFTWKLESVERNGFIIGGAPKPEVAHTFETASQIPRSLEVLRRGYLKALPSAIGHKTLAIQQISSISHGEKTDTYKITSTP
;
A
#
# COMPACT_ATOMS: atom_id res chain seq x y z
N MET A 1 -11.36 -19.33 -10.38
CA MET A 1 -11.70 -19.10 -8.96
C MET A 1 -11.75 -20.42 -8.20
N ARG A 2 -12.70 -21.34 -8.49
CA ARG A 2 -12.77 -22.64 -7.81
C ARG A 2 -11.51 -23.49 -8.00
N ASP A 3 -10.99 -23.55 -9.22
CA ASP A 3 -9.75 -24.28 -9.52
C ASP A 3 -8.54 -23.73 -8.78
N SER A 4 -8.46 -22.41 -8.58
CA SER A 4 -7.37 -21.76 -7.83
C SER A 4 -7.42 -22.11 -6.34
N ILE A 5 -8.62 -22.22 -5.76
CA ILE A 5 -8.82 -22.65 -4.38
C ILE A 5 -8.39 -24.11 -4.22
N ASP A 6 -8.86 -24.99 -5.10
CA ASP A 6 -8.50 -26.42 -5.04
C ASP A 6 -7.02 -26.65 -5.29
N GLN A 7 -6.40 -25.88 -6.20
CA GLN A 7 -4.96 -25.92 -6.45
C GLN A 7 -4.15 -25.50 -5.22
N PHE A 8 -4.53 -24.39 -4.56
CA PHE A 8 -3.89 -23.97 -3.32
C PHE A 8 -3.91 -25.08 -2.25
N PHE A 9 -5.07 -25.68 -2.02
CA PHE A 9 -5.19 -26.74 -1.02
C PHE A 9 -4.41 -28.01 -1.39
N LYS A 10 -4.33 -28.34 -2.68
CA LYS A 10 -3.49 -29.43 -3.17
C LYS A 10 -2.01 -29.16 -2.88
N GLU A 11 -1.53 -27.95 -3.15
CA GLU A 11 -0.14 -27.57 -2.88
C GLU A 11 0.18 -27.57 -1.39
N ILE A 12 -0.70 -26.99 -0.56
CA ILE A 12 -0.54 -27.02 0.90
C ILE A 12 -0.59 -28.44 1.46
N GLN A 13 -1.45 -29.32 0.93
CA GLN A 13 -1.52 -30.72 1.36
C GLN A 13 -0.23 -31.49 1.00
N LEU A 14 0.33 -31.25 -0.19
CA LEU A 14 1.58 -31.88 -0.63
C LEU A 14 2.77 -31.40 0.19
N SER A 15 2.85 -30.10 0.47
CA SER A 15 4.00 -29.51 1.15
C SER A 15 3.92 -29.60 2.68
N PHE A 16 2.71 -29.61 3.28
CA PHE A 16 2.50 -29.48 4.74
C PHE A 16 1.39 -30.37 5.32
N SER A 17 1.34 -31.65 4.93
CA SER A 17 0.25 -32.58 5.31
C SER A 17 -0.13 -32.56 6.80
N SER A 18 0.84 -32.55 7.72
CA SER A 18 0.60 -32.52 9.18
C SER A 18 -0.08 -31.22 9.64
N LYS A 19 0.46 -30.06 9.24
CA LYS A 19 -0.09 -28.74 9.59
C LYS A 19 -1.43 -28.44 8.91
N TYR A 20 -1.61 -28.96 7.71
CA TYR A 20 -2.87 -28.93 7.00
C TYR A 20 -3.96 -29.73 7.73
N ASN A 21 -3.65 -30.95 8.18
CA ASN A 21 -4.60 -31.75 8.97
C ASN A 21 -4.92 -31.09 10.33
N GLU A 22 -3.93 -30.44 10.97
CA GLU A 22 -4.14 -29.65 12.19
C GLU A 22 -5.11 -28.48 11.94
N ALA A 23 -4.89 -27.69 10.88
CA ALA A 23 -5.75 -26.58 10.49
C ALA A 23 -7.19 -27.03 10.17
N LEU A 24 -7.34 -28.15 9.46
CA LEU A 24 -8.65 -28.76 9.19
C LEU A 24 -9.35 -29.19 10.49
N GLY A 25 -8.61 -29.81 11.41
CA GLY A 25 -9.11 -30.22 12.74
C GLY A 25 -9.63 -29.04 13.55
N LEU A 26 -8.86 -27.94 13.62
CA LEU A 26 -9.27 -26.69 14.28
C LEU A 26 -10.52 -26.06 13.65
N CYS A 27 -10.76 -26.31 12.36
CA CYS A 27 -11.93 -25.84 11.63
C CYS A 27 -13.12 -26.82 11.66
N GLY A 28 -13.03 -27.93 12.40
CA GLY A 28 -14.07 -28.95 12.49
C GLY A 28 -14.27 -29.73 11.18
N VAL A 29 -13.22 -29.85 10.37
CA VAL A 29 -13.20 -30.61 9.13
C VAL A 29 -12.47 -31.92 9.38
N SER A 30 -13.23 -32.98 9.65
CA SER A 30 -12.73 -34.29 10.10
C SER A 30 -12.67 -35.36 9.01
N THR A 31 -13.08 -35.04 7.78
CA THR A 31 -13.10 -35.98 6.64
C THR A 31 -12.21 -35.49 5.50
N PRO A 32 -11.65 -36.39 4.68
CA PRO A 32 -10.89 -35.99 3.50
C PRO A 32 -11.82 -35.19 2.58
N VAL A 33 -11.54 -33.90 2.46
CA VAL A 33 -12.29 -32.99 1.61
C VAL A 33 -11.92 -33.28 0.16
N LYS A 34 -12.86 -33.85 -0.62
CA LYS A 34 -12.62 -34.16 -2.05
C LYS A 34 -12.41 -32.90 -2.90
N LYS A 35 -13.09 -31.80 -2.56
CA LYS A 35 -12.94 -30.47 -3.17
C LYS A 35 -13.13 -29.39 -2.12
N HIS A 36 -12.12 -28.55 -1.95
CA HIS A 36 -12.14 -27.49 -0.94
C HIS A 36 -12.99 -26.32 -1.38
N SER A 37 -13.07 -26.07 -2.69
CA SER A 37 -13.92 -25.03 -3.27
C SER A 37 -15.42 -25.20 -2.97
N ASP A 38 -15.86 -26.39 -2.52
CA ASP A 38 -17.24 -26.67 -2.11
C ASP A 38 -17.52 -26.39 -0.63
N LEU A 39 -16.49 -26.06 0.18
CA LEU A 39 -16.67 -25.69 1.58
C LEU A 39 -17.37 -24.31 1.70
N PRO A 40 -18.18 -24.09 2.74
CA PRO A 40 -18.73 -22.76 3.02
C PRO A 40 -17.60 -21.72 3.15
N ALA A 41 -17.82 -20.52 2.61
CA ALA A 41 -16.81 -19.45 2.61
C ALA A 41 -16.26 -19.14 4.01
N SER A 42 -17.10 -19.21 5.04
CA SER A 42 -16.66 -19.01 6.44
C SER A 42 -15.70 -20.10 6.93
N ARG A 43 -15.81 -21.34 6.44
CA ARG A 43 -14.84 -22.41 6.73
C ARG A 43 -13.56 -22.23 5.93
N LEU A 44 -13.67 -21.85 4.65
CA LEU A 44 -12.52 -21.55 3.81
C LEU A 44 -11.64 -20.47 4.44
N ILE A 45 -12.24 -19.35 4.85
CA ILE A 45 -11.53 -18.24 5.50
C ILE A 45 -10.80 -18.73 6.76
N LYS A 46 -11.47 -19.48 7.64
CA LYS A 46 -10.84 -20.02 8.85
C LYS A 46 -9.62 -20.89 8.57
N ILE A 47 -9.69 -21.74 7.54
CA ILE A 47 -8.55 -22.59 7.16
C ILE A 47 -7.42 -21.73 6.58
N LEU A 48 -7.74 -20.77 5.72
CA LEU A 48 -6.76 -19.85 5.14
C LEU A 48 -6.06 -18.98 6.20
N ASP A 49 -6.79 -18.58 7.25
CA ASP A 49 -6.26 -17.84 8.39
C ASP A 49 -5.14 -18.60 9.11
N CYS A 50 -5.23 -19.94 9.18
CA CYS A 50 -4.16 -20.77 9.74
C CYS A 50 -2.83 -20.63 8.98
N PHE A 51 -2.90 -20.30 7.69
CA PHE A 51 -1.74 -20.15 6.80
C PHE A 51 -1.34 -18.68 6.57
N ASN A 52 -2.00 -17.72 7.22
CA ASN A 52 -1.79 -16.29 6.98
C ASN A 52 -1.99 -15.89 5.51
N VAL A 53 -3.00 -16.47 4.86
CA VAL A 53 -3.32 -16.25 3.45
C VAL A 53 -4.73 -15.69 3.33
N SER A 54 -4.93 -14.71 2.45
CA SER A 54 -6.27 -14.20 2.14
C SER A 54 -6.95 -15.02 1.05
N LEU A 55 -8.28 -15.08 1.04
CA LEU A 55 -9.00 -15.67 -0.09
C LEU A 55 -8.71 -14.90 -1.40
N TYR A 56 -8.49 -13.59 -1.31
CA TYR A 56 -8.16 -12.75 -2.47
C TYR A 56 -6.86 -13.16 -3.16
N SER A 57 -5.79 -13.40 -2.40
CA SER A 57 -4.49 -13.83 -2.95
C SER A 57 -4.55 -15.24 -3.56
N VAL A 58 -5.33 -16.16 -2.96
CA VAL A 58 -5.59 -17.49 -3.53
C VAL A 58 -6.30 -17.39 -4.88
N VAL A 59 -7.39 -16.63 -4.95
CA VAL A 59 -8.17 -16.48 -6.19
C VAL A 59 -7.36 -15.81 -7.29
N LYS A 60 -6.45 -14.90 -6.93
CA LYS A 60 -5.53 -14.23 -7.87
C LYS A 60 -4.32 -15.09 -8.25
N GLY A 61 -4.12 -16.25 -7.62
CA GLY A 61 -2.92 -17.08 -7.84
C GLY A 61 -1.62 -16.37 -7.44
N LYS A 62 -1.69 -15.46 -6.46
CA LYS A 62 -0.55 -14.63 -6.00
C LYS A 62 0.03 -15.14 -4.67
N VAL A 63 -0.24 -16.39 -4.29
CA VAL A 63 0.27 -16.98 -3.05
C VAL A 63 1.74 -17.37 -3.23
N ASP A 64 2.58 -16.89 -2.32
CA ASP A 64 3.98 -17.29 -2.18
C ASP A 64 4.08 -18.48 -1.19
N TYR A 65 4.19 -19.70 -1.71
CA TYR A 65 4.18 -20.92 -0.91
C TYR A 65 5.44 -21.10 -0.07
N ASP A 66 6.59 -20.59 -0.52
CA ASP A 66 7.85 -20.63 0.23
C ASP A 66 7.72 -19.78 1.51
N VAL A 67 7.04 -18.63 1.42
CA VAL A 67 6.73 -17.80 2.60
C VAL A 67 5.77 -18.52 3.54
N VAL A 68 4.70 -19.13 3.02
CA VAL A 68 3.75 -19.91 3.84
C VAL A 68 4.50 -21.01 4.60
N GLU A 69 5.35 -21.77 3.90
CA GLU A 69 6.17 -22.84 4.48
C GLU A 69 6.97 -22.36 5.67
N ARG A 70 7.76 -21.30 5.47
CA ARG A 70 8.66 -20.75 6.48
C ARG A 70 7.89 -20.20 7.67
N GLN A 71 6.79 -19.49 7.44
CA GLN A 71 5.92 -19.00 8.51
C GLN A 71 5.28 -20.13 9.31
N MET A 72 4.95 -21.27 8.68
CA MET A 72 4.40 -22.45 9.36
C MET A 72 5.44 -23.19 10.20
N ARG A 73 6.73 -23.05 9.88
CA ARG A 73 7.86 -23.50 10.72
C ARG A 73 8.17 -22.54 11.87
N GLY A 74 7.48 -21.41 11.95
CA GLY A 74 7.69 -20.37 12.96
C GLY A 74 8.78 -19.36 12.59
N GLU A 75 9.25 -19.35 11.34
CA GLU A 75 10.24 -18.38 10.86
C GLU A 75 9.59 -17.03 10.53
N VAL A 76 10.35 -15.95 10.69
CA VAL A 76 10.00 -14.63 10.16
C VAL A 76 10.33 -14.61 8.66
N ALA A 77 9.30 -14.63 7.82
CA ALA A 77 9.43 -14.60 6.37
C ALA A 77 8.42 -13.64 5.76
N ILE A 78 8.83 -12.94 4.70
CA ILE A 78 7.96 -12.15 3.82
C ILE A 78 8.34 -12.44 2.36
N PRO A 79 7.45 -12.18 1.39
CA PRO A 79 7.76 -12.37 -0.03
C PRO A 79 9.01 -11.58 -0.46
N SER A 80 9.93 -12.26 -1.16
CA SER A 80 11.20 -11.68 -1.62
C SER A 80 11.02 -10.46 -2.51
N LYS A 81 9.93 -10.45 -3.30
CA LYS A 81 9.52 -9.32 -4.14
C LYS A 81 9.35 -8.00 -3.38
N TYR A 82 9.27 -8.00 -2.06
CA TYR A 82 9.18 -6.79 -1.25
C TYR A 82 10.53 -6.24 -0.77
N LEU A 83 11.63 -6.94 -1.02
CA LEU A 83 12.96 -6.61 -0.50
C LEU A 83 13.91 -6.01 -1.55
N GLU A 84 13.54 -6.02 -2.83
CA GLU A 84 14.41 -5.61 -3.94
C GLU A 84 13.85 -4.37 -4.67
N GLY A 85 14.72 -3.45 -5.11
CA GLY A 85 14.30 -2.25 -5.86
C GLY A 85 14.15 -0.99 -5.01
N ALA A 86 13.32 -0.06 -5.47
CA ALA A 86 13.12 1.26 -4.87
C ALA A 86 12.51 1.15 -3.48
N LEU A 87 13.36 1.36 -2.48
CA LEU A 87 13.03 1.31 -1.06
C LEU A 87 12.20 2.51 -0.61
N TYR A 88 11.70 2.41 0.62
CA TYR A 88 11.10 3.52 1.32
C TYR A 88 12.08 4.16 2.33
N SER A 89 12.26 5.50 2.32
CA SER A 89 13.25 6.19 3.18
C SER A 89 12.78 6.47 4.62
N LEU A 90 11.46 6.50 4.89
CA LEU A 90 11.01 6.50 6.29
C LEU A 90 10.94 5.09 6.84
N LYS A 91 11.53 4.94 8.03
CA LYS A 91 10.96 4.17 9.13
C LYS A 91 9.43 4.30 9.10
N SER A 92 8.71 3.28 8.61
CA SER A 92 7.24 3.05 8.71
C SER A 92 6.28 3.74 7.70
N THR A 93 6.07 3.12 6.53
CA THR A 93 4.96 3.51 5.63
C THR A 93 3.96 2.40 5.34
N PRO A 94 4.32 1.18 4.94
CA PRO A 94 3.34 0.11 4.77
C PRO A 94 2.62 -0.25 6.07
N LEU A 95 3.36 -0.46 7.17
CA LEU A 95 2.77 -0.81 8.46
C LEU A 95 1.94 0.33 9.07
N LYS A 96 2.38 1.59 8.91
CA LYS A 96 1.57 2.75 9.28
C LYS A 96 0.34 2.92 8.40
N LEU A 97 0.40 2.50 7.13
CA LEU A 97 -0.75 2.47 6.24
C LEU A 97 -1.74 1.38 6.66
N VAL A 98 -1.26 0.19 7.07
CA VAL A 98 -2.10 -0.86 7.68
C VAL A 98 -2.76 -0.37 8.97
N SER A 99 -2.02 0.32 9.84
CA SER A 99 -2.61 0.97 11.02
C SER A 99 -3.63 2.05 10.65
N CYS A 100 -3.36 2.84 9.60
CA CYS A 100 -4.31 3.82 9.08
C CYS A 100 -5.57 3.15 8.53
N ILE A 101 -5.44 2.02 7.83
CA ILE A 101 -6.56 1.18 7.38
C ILE A 101 -7.36 0.69 8.59
N SER A 102 -6.70 0.19 9.64
CA SER A 102 -7.37 -0.23 10.88
C SER A 102 -8.21 0.89 11.50
N ASN A 103 -7.68 2.11 11.52
CA ASN A 103 -8.33 3.27 12.15
C ASN A 103 -9.43 3.90 11.27
N THR A 104 -9.37 3.72 9.94
CA THR A 104 -10.25 4.42 8.99
C THR A 104 -11.29 3.52 8.33
N LEU A 105 -11.01 2.22 8.24
CA LEU A 105 -11.89 1.20 7.66
C LEU A 105 -12.35 0.24 8.76
N SER A 106 -11.52 -0.73 9.11
CA SER A 106 -11.75 -1.64 10.23
C SER A 106 -10.49 -2.45 10.53
N LYS A 107 -10.45 -3.07 11.71
CA LYS A 107 -9.36 -4.00 12.08
C LYS A 107 -9.31 -5.19 11.13
N GLU A 108 -10.46 -5.73 10.75
CA GLU A 108 -10.57 -6.86 9.81
C GLU A 108 -10.01 -6.50 8.44
N ALA A 109 -10.23 -5.27 7.95
CA ALA A 109 -9.65 -4.80 6.70
C ALA A 109 -8.12 -4.75 6.75
N ALA A 110 -7.57 -4.32 7.89
CA ALA A 110 -6.12 -4.31 8.11
C ALA A 110 -5.55 -5.74 8.19
N ASP A 111 -6.24 -6.64 8.89
CA ASP A 111 -5.85 -8.05 8.99
C ASP A 111 -5.89 -8.74 7.62
N GLU A 112 -6.91 -8.48 6.79
CA GLU A 112 -6.96 -9.02 5.43
C GLU A 112 -5.87 -8.47 4.51
N VAL A 113 -5.44 -7.22 4.68
CA VAL A 113 -4.28 -6.67 3.96
C VAL A 113 -2.99 -7.40 4.34
N LEU A 114 -2.80 -7.69 5.62
CA LEU A 114 -1.64 -8.45 6.11
C LEU A 114 -1.63 -9.87 5.53
N LYS A 115 -2.78 -10.55 5.50
CA LYS A 115 -2.92 -11.87 4.87
C LYS A 115 -2.75 -11.84 3.35
N THR A 116 -3.20 -10.77 2.69
CA THR A 116 -3.05 -10.57 1.24
C THR A 116 -1.58 -10.41 0.86
N THR A 117 -0.82 -9.71 1.71
CA THR A 117 0.63 -9.49 1.54
C THR A 117 1.49 -10.56 2.20
N GLN A 118 0.86 -11.55 2.84
CA GLN A 118 1.50 -12.65 3.58
C GLN A 118 2.52 -12.16 4.63
N ILE A 119 2.20 -11.08 5.34
CA ILE A 119 3.02 -10.54 6.43
C ILE A 119 2.39 -10.96 7.76
N ARG A 120 3.12 -11.69 8.60
CA ARG A 120 2.62 -12.20 9.89
C ARG A 120 3.12 -11.32 11.04
N GLY A 121 2.19 -10.68 11.75
CA GLY A 121 2.52 -9.77 12.85
C GLY A 121 3.16 -8.45 12.37
N LEU A 122 2.88 -7.36 13.07
CA LEU A 122 3.49 -6.04 12.80
C LEU A 122 4.91 -5.91 13.42
N GLU A 123 5.39 -6.95 14.07
CA GLU A 123 6.50 -6.92 15.02
C GLU A 123 7.39 -8.16 14.82
N SER A 124 8.52 -8.01 14.12
CA SER A 124 9.84 -8.47 14.56
C SER A 124 10.82 -8.42 13.38
N ASP A 125 11.86 -7.59 13.53
CA ASP A 125 13.17 -7.63 12.87
C ASP A 125 13.32 -7.22 11.40
N LEU A 126 12.25 -7.13 10.60
CA LEU A 126 12.34 -6.43 9.32
C LEU A 126 12.29 -4.92 9.57
N ALA A 127 13.46 -4.29 9.64
CA ALA A 127 13.58 -2.84 9.70
C ALA A 127 12.65 -2.24 8.61
N PRO A 128 11.69 -1.36 8.96
CA PRO A 128 10.75 -0.78 8.00
C PRO A 128 11.39 -0.04 6.81
N GLU A 129 12.71 0.13 6.85
CA GLU A 129 13.60 0.72 5.85
C GLU A 129 13.98 -0.27 4.72
N LYS A 130 13.64 -1.56 4.86
CA LYS A 130 14.04 -2.63 3.93
C LYS A 130 12.94 -3.08 2.97
N VAL A 131 11.76 -2.45 2.99
CA VAL A 131 10.64 -2.81 2.11
C VAL A 131 10.47 -1.82 0.96
N ASN A 132 10.19 -2.34 -0.22
CA ASN A 132 10.10 -1.59 -1.47
C ASN A 132 8.68 -1.04 -1.77
N LEU A 133 8.55 -0.35 -2.91
CA LEU A 133 7.29 0.18 -3.41
C LEU A 133 6.22 -0.85 -3.79
N ILE A 134 6.59 -2.11 -4.05
CA ILE A 134 5.64 -3.16 -4.45
C ILE A 134 4.70 -3.48 -3.30
N LEU A 135 5.18 -3.50 -2.06
CA LEU A 135 4.33 -3.72 -0.89
C LEU A 135 3.26 -2.62 -0.76
N LEU A 136 3.65 -1.36 -0.96
CA LEU A 136 2.71 -0.24 -0.94
C LEU A 136 1.68 -0.36 -2.05
N HIS A 137 2.13 -0.76 -3.25
CA HIS A 137 1.26 -1.00 -4.39
C HIS A 137 0.22 -2.08 -4.08
N ASP A 138 0.64 -3.24 -3.58
CA ASP A 138 -0.26 -4.37 -3.27
C ASP A 138 -1.31 -3.99 -2.21
N ILE A 139 -0.91 -3.22 -1.19
CA ILE A 139 -1.86 -2.69 -0.18
C ILE A 139 -2.89 -1.76 -0.85
N CYS A 140 -2.44 -0.83 -1.69
CA CYS A 140 -3.33 0.09 -2.39
C CYS A 140 -4.21 -0.61 -3.44
N GLU A 141 -3.69 -1.65 -4.11
CA GLU A 141 -4.44 -2.50 -5.04
C GLU A 141 -5.59 -3.19 -4.31
N TYR A 142 -5.31 -3.78 -3.14
CA TYR A 142 -6.35 -4.39 -2.30
C TYR A 142 -7.42 -3.37 -1.89
N VAL A 143 -7.00 -2.22 -1.33
CA VAL A 143 -7.96 -1.21 -0.88
C VAL A 143 -8.81 -0.67 -2.04
N SER A 144 -8.20 -0.45 -3.21
CA SER A 144 -8.93 -0.03 -4.41
C SER A 144 -9.95 -1.10 -4.85
N ALA A 145 -9.56 -2.37 -4.89
CA ALA A 145 -10.41 -3.47 -5.34
C ALA A 145 -11.67 -3.66 -4.47
N PHE A 146 -11.59 -3.40 -3.16
CA PHE A 146 -12.69 -3.67 -2.22
C PHE A 146 -13.40 -2.42 -1.68
N TYR A 147 -12.71 -1.28 -1.62
CA TYR A 147 -13.21 -0.04 -1.02
C TYR A 147 -13.17 1.16 -1.96
N GLY A 148 -12.64 0.98 -3.18
CA GLY A 148 -12.56 1.99 -4.23
C GLY A 148 -11.35 2.93 -4.12
N ASP A 149 -11.03 3.56 -5.25
CA ASP A 149 -9.91 4.50 -5.38
C ASP A 149 -10.03 5.70 -4.43
N GLU A 150 -11.25 6.18 -4.17
CA GLU A 150 -11.47 7.28 -3.22
C GLU A 150 -10.93 6.95 -1.83
N ARG A 151 -11.01 5.68 -1.42
CA ARG A 151 -10.49 5.25 -0.12
C ARG A 151 -8.97 5.23 -0.10
N VAL A 152 -8.34 4.81 -1.19
CA VAL A 152 -6.87 4.90 -1.34
C VAL A 152 -6.41 6.36 -1.25
N ALA A 153 -7.11 7.28 -1.92
CA ALA A 153 -6.83 8.70 -1.82
C ALA A 153 -7.05 9.24 -0.39
N TYR A 154 -8.10 8.79 0.30
CA TYR A 154 -8.34 9.17 1.69
C TYR A 154 -7.21 8.71 2.64
N LEU A 155 -6.70 7.49 2.46
CA LEU A 155 -5.54 7.01 3.23
C LEU A 155 -4.30 7.87 2.99
N GLY A 156 -4.05 8.25 1.72
CA GLY A 156 -2.99 9.19 1.37
C GLY A 156 -3.13 10.54 2.08
N ALA A 157 -4.36 11.08 2.09
CA ALA A 157 -4.68 12.33 2.78
C ALA A 157 -4.41 12.26 4.29
N GLN A 158 -4.87 11.20 4.96
CA GLN A 158 -4.65 11.00 6.40
C GLN A 158 -3.16 10.89 6.75
N LYS A 159 -2.39 10.16 5.93
CA LYS A 159 -0.94 10.06 6.10
C LYS A 159 -0.24 11.41 5.94
N ALA A 160 -0.70 12.24 4.99
CA ALA A 160 -0.17 13.59 4.80
C ALA A 160 -0.43 14.48 6.02
N LEU A 161 -1.68 14.53 6.50
CA LEU A 161 -2.05 15.33 7.68
C LEU A 161 -1.20 14.94 8.89
N ASN A 162 -1.08 13.65 9.19
CA ASN A 162 -0.24 13.16 10.29
C ASN A 162 1.23 13.58 10.13
N THR A 163 1.75 13.56 8.90
CA THR A 163 3.15 13.93 8.62
C THR A 163 3.38 15.43 8.77
N ILE A 164 2.46 16.24 8.26
CA ILE A 164 2.54 17.70 8.34
C ILE A 164 2.37 18.17 9.78
N SER A 165 1.41 17.63 10.53
CA SER A 165 1.19 17.98 11.94
C SER A 165 2.47 17.80 12.78
N MET A 166 3.27 16.76 12.52
CA MET A 166 4.57 16.56 13.19
C MET A 166 5.64 17.58 12.79
N LYS A 167 5.53 18.21 11.62
CA LYS A 167 6.51 19.16 11.07
C LYS A 167 6.12 20.62 11.27
N MET A 168 4.83 20.93 11.46
CA MET A 168 4.31 22.29 11.61
C MET A 168 5.01 23.08 12.72
N GLY A 169 5.41 22.43 13.82
CA GLY A 169 6.17 23.07 14.89
C GLY A 169 7.52 23.66 14.43
N ASN A 170 8.18 23.03 13.45
CA ASN A 170 9.47 23.46 12.90
C ASN A 170 9.34 24.52 11.80
N TRP A 171 8.14 24.74 11.28
CA TRP A 171 7.84 25.70 10.22
C TRP A 171 7.23 26.99 10.75
N ASN A 172 6.99 27.07 12.05
CA ASN A 172 6.40 28.24 12.68
C ASN A 172 7.26 29.49 12.41
N GLY A 173 6.63 30.57 11.95
CA GLY A 173 7.31 31.81 11.56
C GLY A 173 8.00 31.83 10.17
N LYS A 174 8.16 30.68 9.50
CA LYS A 174 8.68 30.62 8.12
C LYS A 174 7.58 30.75 7.07
N ILE A 175 6.37 30.30 7.39
CA ILE A 175 5.22 30.31 6.49
C ILE A 175 4.59 31.71 6.49
N LYS A 176 4.80 32.48 5.42
CA LYS A 176 4.22 33.84 5.26
C LYS A 176 3.06 33.87 4.28
N CYS A 177 3.02 32.92 3.35
CA CYS A 177 1.96 32.75 2.36
C CYS A 177 1.94 31.29 1.86
N LEU A 178 0.93 30.96 1.06
CA LEU A 178 0.78 29.63 0.44
C LEU A 178 2.04 29.21 -0.33
N LYS A 179 2.66 30.14 -1.07
CA LYS A 179 3.90 29.87 -1.82
C LYS A 179 5.01 29.35 -0.91
N THR A 180 5.33 30.07 0.17
CA THR A 180 6.40 29.67 1.11
C THR A 180 6.10 28.36 1.82
N LEU A 181 4.82 28.03 2.08
CA LEU A 181 4.49 26.69 2.57
C LEU A 181 4.81 25.65 1.51
N MET A 182 4.35 25.86 0.27
CA MET A 182 4.49 24.85 -0.79
C MET A 182 5.96 24.59 -1.12
N GLU A 183 6.80 25.62 -1.11
CA GLU A 183 8.26 25.48 -1.24
C GLU A 183 8.83 24.63 -0.10
N LEU A 184 8.59 25.00 1.17
CA LEU A 184 9.04 24.22 2.34
C LEU A 184 8.53 22.77 2.31
N TYR A 185 7.30 22.57 1.86
CA TYR A 185 6.72 21.25 1.77
C TYR A 185 7.36 20.40 0.67
N ILE A 186 7.52 20.94 -0.54
CA ILE A 186 8.14 20.26 -1.68
C ILE A 186 9.63 20.00 -1.41
N GLU A 187 10.28 20.82 -0.61
CA GLU A 187 11.70 20.64 -0.28
C GLU A 187 11.93 19.74 0.94
N GLU A 188 11.19 19.95 2.04
CA GLU A 188 11.49 19.31 3.33
C GLU A 188 10.63 18.07 3.64
N VAL A 189 9.44 17.94 3.05
CA VAL A 189 8.47 16.89 3.40
C VAL A 189 8.19 15.93 2.25
N TYR A 190 7.84 16.42 1.07
CA TYR A 190 7.43 15.55 -0.03
C TYR A 190 8.53 14.57 -0.48
N PRO A 191 9.80 14.99 -0.63
CA PRO A 191 10.92 14.11 -0.99
C PRO A 191 11.30 13.13 0.11
N ASN A 192 10.80 13.33 1.33
CA ASN A 192 11.06 12.45 2.48
C ASN A 192 9.83 11.58 2.81
N THR A 193 8.81 11.54 1.94
CA THR A 193 7.54 10.83 2.16
C THR A 193 7.16 9.97 0.96
N VAL A 194 5.89 9.92 0.56
CA VAL A 194 5.42 9.18 -0.62
C VAL A 194 6.05 9.69 -1.92
N GLY A 195 6.67 10.87 -1.88
CA GLY A 195 7.33 11.51 -3.00
C GLY A 195 8.82 11.18 -3.18
N GLN A 196 9.50 10.49 -2.25
CA GLN A 196 10.96 10.29 -2.30
C GLN A 196 11.49 9.56 -3.55
N ASN A 197 10.61 8.78 -4.17
CA ASN A 197 10.87 7.95 -5.32
C ASN A 197 10.73 8.75 -6.63
N PHE A 198 10.55 10.06 -6.50
CA PHE A 198 10.39 11.00 -7.59
C PHE A 198 11.27 12.21 -7.32
N THR A 199 11.77 12.79 -8.41
CA THR A 199 12.39 14.11 -8.40
C THR A 199 11.30 15.13 -8.66
N TRP A 200 10.78 15.73 -7.60
CA TRP A 200 9.72 16.73 -7.67
C TRP A 200 10.25 18.13 -7.90
N LYS A 201 9.44 18.95 -8.57
CA LYS A 201 9.65 20.37 -8.73
C LYS A 201 8.32 21.12 -8.70
N LEU A 202 8.37 22.33 -8.16
CA LEU A 202 7.32 23.32 -8.34
C LEU A 202 7.51 23.92 -9.75
N GLU A 203 6.59 23.65 -10.66
CA GLU A 203 6.69 24.10 -12.06
C GLU A 203 6.19 25.53 -12.23
N SER A 204 5.10 25.88 -11.54
CA SER A 204 4.58 27.25 -11.53
C SER A 204 3.77 27.55 -10.27
N VAL A 205 3.71 28.83 -9.91
CA VAL A 205 2.83 29.36 -8.86
C VAL A 205 1.89 30.36 -9.52
N GLU A 206 0.59 30.05 -9.49
CA GLU A 206 -0.48 30.89 -10.00
C GLU A 206 -1.16 31.64 -8.84
N ARG A 207 -1.94 32.68 -9.16
CA ARG A 207 -2.65 33.48 -8.14
C ARG A 207 -3.55 32.63 -7.24
N ASN A 208 -4.18 31.60 -7.79
CA ASN A 208 -5.15 30.74 -7.10
C ASN A 208 -4.68 29.28 -7.06
N GLY A 209 -3.40 28.99 -7.24
CA GLY A 209 -2.96 27.60 -7.33
C GLY A 209 -1.50 27.45 -7.66
N PHE A 210 -1.08 26.22 -7.92
CA PHE A 210 0.28 25.89 -8.29
C PHE A 210 0.30 24.59 -9.09
N ILE A 211 1.36 24.42 -9.86
CA ILE A 211 1.61 23.21 -10.64
C ILE A 211 2.86 22.55 -10.07
N ILE A 212 2.75 21.27 -9.71
CA ILE A 212 3.88 20.43 -9.33
C ILE A 212 4.07 19.32 -10.35
N GLY A 213 5.31 19.03 -10.67
CA GLY A 213 5.71 17.96 -11.57
C GLY A 213 6.74 17.06 -10.92
N GLY A 214 6.71 15.76 -11.23
CA GLY A 214 7.68 14.80 -10.73
C GLY A 214 8.04 13.76 -11.78
N ALA A 215 9.33 13.48 -11.91
CA ALA A 215 9.83 12.35 -12.69
C ALA A 215 10.20 11.20 -11.74
N PRO A 216 9.87 9.94 -12.03
CA PRO A 216 10.30 8.80 -11.22
C PRO A 216 11.82 8.71 -11.24
N LYS A 217 12.42 8.37 -10.11
CA LYS A 217 13.85 8.02 -10.08
C LYS A 217 14.08 6.68 -10.82
N PRO A 218 15.28 6.43 -11.38
CA PRO A 218 15.55 5.22 -12.15
C PRO A 218 15.21 3.92 -11.42
N GLU A 219 15.41 3.87 -10.10
CA GLU A 219 15.15 2.68 -9.30
C GLU A 219 13.66 2.32 -9.25
N VAL A 220 12.77 3.30 -9.43
CA VAL A 220 11.32 3.07 -9.49
C VAL A 220 10.95 2.36 -10.77
N ALA A 221 11.51 2.77 -11.91
CA ALA A 221 11.30 2.08 -13.17
C ALA A 221 11.79 0.63 -13.07
N HIS A 222 12.98 0.43 -12.47
CA HIS A 222 13.54 -0.91 -12.22
C HIS A 222 12.60 -1.79 -11.38
N THR A 223 12.02 -1.22 -10.31
CA THR A 223 11.08 -1.93 -9.42
C THR A 223 9.84 -2.46 -10.15
N PHE A 224 9.40 -1.77 -11.20
CA PHE A 224 8.20 -2.10 -11.97
C PHE A 224 8.52 -2.54 -13.40
N GLU A 225 9.75 -2.99 -13.68
CA GLU A 225 10.19 -3.39 -15.03
C GLU A 225 9.26 -4.41 -15.68
N THR A 226 8.81 -5.41 -14.92
CA THR A 226 7.88 -6.43 -15.40
C THR A 226 6.48 -5.88 -15.70
N ALA A 227 6.09 -4.80 -15.03
CA ALA A 227 4.79 -4.14 -15.23
C ALA A 227 4.80 -3.15 -16.39
N SER A 228 5.96 -2.84 -16.99
CA SER A 228 6.18 -1.81 -18.04
C SER A 228 5.75 -0.38 -17.68
N GLN A 229 4.95 -0.20 -16.63
CA GLN A 229 4.37 1.06 -16.17
C GLN A 229 4.21 1.04 -14.65
N ILE A 230 4.26 2.21 -14.03
CA ILE A 230 4.04 2.35 -12.59
C ILE A 230 2.54 2.24 -12.29
N PRO A 231 2.12 1.42 -11.31
CA PRO A 231 0.70 1.17 -11.09
C PRO A 231 -0.10 2.40 -10.67
N ARG A 232 -1.33 2.50 -11.20
CA ARG A 232 -2.28 3.58 -10.89
C ARG A 232 -2.63 3.69 -9.40
N SER A 233 -2.58 2.59 -8.64
CA SER A 233 -2.92 2.64 -7.20
C SER A 233 -1.97 3.55 -6.39
N LEU A 234 -0.70 3.65 -6.80
CA LEU A 234 0.28 4.56 -6.17
C LEU A 234 0.07 6.02 -6.57
N GLU A 235 -0.45 6.28 -7.78
CA GLU A 235 -0.89 7.61 -8.18
C GLU A 235 -2.08 8.08 -7.34
N VAL A 236 -3.09 7.24 -7.16
CA VAL A 236 -4.29 7.57 -6.36
C VAL A 236 -3.90 7.91 -4.92
N LEU A 237 -2.98 7.13 -4.32
CA LEU A 237 -2.43 7.43 -3.00
C LEU A 237 -1.74 8.80 -2.96
N ARG A 238 -0.89 9.11 -3.95
CA ARG A 238 -0.17 10.39 -4.04
C ARG A 238 -1.12 11.57 -4.24
N ARG A 239 -2.16 11.42 -5.06
CA ARG A 239 -3.21 12.45 -5.23
C ARG A 239 -3.91 12.76 -3.91
N GLY A 240 -4.22 11.71 -3.14
CA GLY A 240 -4.73 11.83 -1.78
C GLY A 240 -3.82 12.65 -0.88
N TYR A 241 -2.54 12.32 -0.89
CA TYR A 241 -1.50 13.02 -0.12
C TYR A 241 -1.43 14.51 -0.46
N LEU A 242 -1.41 14.83 -1.77
CA LEU A 242 -1.36 16.19 -2.28
C LEU A 242 -2.62 17.00 -1.95
N LYS A 243 -3.80 16.36 -1.90
CA LYS A 243 -5.08 17.02 -1.63
C LYS A 243 -5.19 17.55 -0.20
N ALA A 244 -4.51 16.91 0.75
CA ALA A 244 -4.59 17.23 2.17
C ALA A 244 -3.61 18.32 2.64
N LEU A 245 -2.62 18.66 1.81
CA LEU A 245 -1.59 19.66 2.16
C LEU A 245 -2.15 21.04 2.49
N PRO A 246 -3.09 21.56 1.69
CA PRO A 246 -3.61 22.92 1.90
C PRO A 246 -4.45 23.01 3.19
N SER A 247 -5.18 21.95 3.51
CA SER A 247 -5.96 21.89 4.75
C SER A 247 -5.09 21.91 6.02
N ALA A 248 -3.83 21.48 5.93
CA ALA A 248 -2.93 21.49 7.08
C ALA A 248 -2.53 22.90 7.54
N ILE A 249 -2.78 23.93 6.73
CA ILE A 249 -2.57 25.35 7.08
C ILE A 249 -3.86 26.18 7.06
N GLY A 250 -5.02 25.52 7.17
CA GLY A 250 -6.31 26.21 7.23
C GLY A 250 -6.77 26.84 5.90
N HIS A 251 -6.15 26.48 4.77
CA HIS A 251 -6.68 26.85 3.45
C HIS A 251 -7.83 25.91 3.07
N LYS A 252 -8.83 26.45 2.33
CA LYS A 252 -9.92 25.65 1.75
C LYS A 252 -9.35 24.51 0.90
N THR A 253 -10.11 23.42 0.82
CA THR A 253 -9.77 22.25 -0.01
C THR A 253 -9.46 22.70 -1.44
N LEU A 254 -8.26 22.40 -1.92
CA LEU A 254 -7.86 22.72 -3.29
C LEU A 254 -8.36 21.60 -4.22
N ALA A 255 -8.87 21.97 -5.39
CA ALA A 255 -9.10 21.03 -6.47
C ALA A 255 -7.75 20.54 -7.01
N ILE A 256 -7.61 19.23 -7.21
CA ILE A 256 -6.42 18.63 -7.81
C ILE A 256 -6.79 18.01 -9.15
N GLN A 257 -6.26 18.59 -10.21
CA GLN A 257 -6.30 18.06 -11.56
C GLN A 257 -4.96 17.42 -11.90
N GLN A 258 -4.98 16.17 -12.36
CA GLN A 258 -3.79 15.55 -12.93
C GLN A 258 -3.70 15.91 -14.42
N ILE A 259 -2.57 16.45 -14.82
CA ILE A 259 -2.29 16.90 -16.20
C ILE A 259 -1.61 15.78 -16.98
N SER A 260 -0.63 15.11 -16.37
CA SER A 260 0.12 14.01 -16.96
C SER A 260 0.30 12.89 -15.93
N SER A 261 0.46 11.67 -16.42
CA SER A 261 0.49 10.47 -15.59
C SER A 261 1.45 9.41 -16.10
N ILE A 262 2.42 9.04 -15.28
CA ILE A 262 3.31 7.92 -15.55
C ILE A 262 2.59 6.57 -15.58
N SER A 263 1.44 6.46 -14.90
CA SER A 263 0.61 5.26 -14.94
C SER A 263 -0.14 5.11 -16.28
N HIS A 264 -0.16 6.17 -17.09
CA HIS A 264 -0.67 6.17 -18.46
C HIS A 264 0.47 6.22 -19.51
N GLY A 265 1.72 6.00 -19.10
CA GLY A 265 2.88 5.94 -20.01
C GLY A 265 3.60 7.27 -20.24
N GLU A 266 3.21 8.35 -19.55
CA GLU A 266 3.94 9.62 -19.61
C GLU A 266 5.28 9.54 -18.87
N LYS A 267 6.21 10.45 -19.18
CA LYS A 267 7.52 10.51 -18.50
C LYS A 267 7.45 11.12 -17.11
N THR A 268 6.39 11.87 -16.81
CA THR A 268 6.24 12.65 -15.58
C THR A 268 4.81 12.57 -15.07
N ASP A 269 4.66 12.75 -13.76
CA ASP A 269 3.38 13.05 -13.13
C ASP A 269 3.29 14.55 -12.85
N THR A 270 2.30 15.22 -13.45
CA THR A 270 2.06 16.65 -13.23
C THR A 270 0.67 16.86 -12.63
N TYR A 271 0.60 17.65 -11.56
CA TYR A 271 -0.63 17.99 -10.87
C TYR A 271 -0.80 19.51 -10.80
N LYS A 272 -1.97 19.98 -11.22
CA LYS A 272 -2.44 21.34 -10.98
C LYS A 272 -3.35 21.36 -9.77
N ILE A 273 -2.97 22.19 -8.80
CA ILE A 273 -3.63 22.29 -7.51
C ILE A 273 -4.17 23.72 -7.37
N THR A 274 -5.49 23.88 -7.33
CA THR A 274 -6.14 25.20 -7.37
C THR A 274 -7.10 25.40 -6.21
N SER A 275 -7.06 26.58 -5.59
CA SER A 275 -8.09 27.03 -4.66
C SER A 275 -9.40 27.18 -5.39
N THR A 276 -10.41 26.44 -4.94
CA THR A 276 -11.79 26.79 -5.26
C THR A 276 -12.08 28.18 -4.68
N PRO A 277 -12.82 29.05 -5.40
CA PRO A 277 -13.30 30.33 -4.89
C PRO A 277 -13.97 30.23 -3.50
#